data_AF-A0A535QL33-F1
#
_entry.id   AF-A0A535QL33-F1
#
_cell.length_a   1.000
_cell.length_b   1.000
_cell.length_c   1.000
_cell.angle_alpha   90.00
_cell.angle_beta   90.00
_cell.angle_gamma   90.00
#
_symmetry.space_group_name_H-M   'P 1'
#
loop_
_entity.id
_entity.type
_entity.pdbx_description
1 polymer ?
#
loop_
_entity_poly.entity_id
_entity_poly.type
_entity_poly.pdbx_seq_one_letter_code
_entity_poly.pdbx_strand_id
1 'polypeptide(L)'
;NQESGFNPKAVSPAGAVGIAQFLPGTAAGLGVNPWDPIQALRGAAQLMASYARNYGGDYAKALAAYNGGSGTVQYAVNACGAANWMNCLPYETRHYIYVIMGI
;
A
#
# COMPACT_ATOMS: atom_id res chain seq x y z
N ASN A 1 13.90 5.32 -9.04
CA ASN A 1 14.02 6.25 -7.91
C ASN A 1 13.05 5.82 -6.83
N GLN A 2 13.62 5.34 -5.73
CA GLN A 2 13.00 4.71 -4.56
C GLN A 2 11.93 5.59 -3.90
N GLU A 3 10.87 4.97 -3.36
CA GLU A 3 9.87 5.53 -2.44
C GLU A 3 10.45 6.56 -1.46
N SER A 4 9.94 7.79 -1.49
CA SER A 4 10.08 8.90 -0.50
C SER A 4 11.46 9.23 0.12
N GLY A 5 12.46 8.34 0.19
CA GLY A 5 13.72 8.52 0.90
C GLY A 5 13.57 8.79 2.39
N PHE A 6 12.49 8.31 3.03
CA PHE A 6 12.07 8.71 4.38
C PHE A 6 11.74 10.20 4.52
N ASN A 7 11.48 10.91 3.42
CA ASN A 7 11.10 12.31 3.46
C ASN A 7 9.66 12.43 3.97
N PRO A 8 9.44 13.04 5.16
CA PRO A 8 8.10 13.23 5.70
C PRO A 8 7.27 14.25 4.91
N LYS A 9 7.86 14.91 3.92
CA LYS A 9 7.19 15.84 3.00
C LYS A 9 6.99 15.26 1.59
N ALA A 10 7.27 13.97 1.38
CA ALA A 10 7.14 13.35 0.06
C ALA A 10 5.68 13.36 -0.43
N VAL A 11 5.50 13.63 -1.72
CA VAL A 11 4.22 13.52 -2.43
C VAL A 11 4.46 12.70 -3.69
N SER A 12 3.74 11.59 -3.87
CA SER A 12 3.83 10.77 -5.08
C SER A 12 2.98 11.36 -6.22
N PRO A 13 3.23 10.98 -7.49
CA PRO A 13 2.37 11.36 -8.62
C PRO A 13 0.90 10.96 -8.43
N ALA A 14 0.64 9.88 -7.69
CA ALA A 14 -0.70 9.42 -7.32
C ALA A 14 -1.32 10.20 -6.14
N GLY A 15 -0.60 11.18 -5.58
CA GLY A 15 -1.06 12.00 -4.47
C GLY A 15 -0.82 11.39 -3.09
N ALA A 16 -0.02 10.33 -2.98
CA ALA A 16 0.33 9.74 -1.69
C ALA A 16 1.30 10.65 -0.92
N VAL A 17 1.05 10.92 0.36
CA VAL A 17 1.78 11.93 1.14
C VAL A 17 2.47 11.37 2.38
N GLY A 18 3.55 12.04 2.79
CA GLY A 18 4.23 11.78 4.05
C GLY A 18 5.15 10.57 4.03
N ILE A 19 5.79 10.30 5.17
CA ILE A 19 6.81 9.24 5.29
C ILE A 19 6.25 7.84 5.00
N ALA A 20 4.96 7.63 5.28
CA ALA A 20 4.26 6.37 5.06
C ALA A 20 3.57 6.28 3.67
N GLN A 21 3.67 7.35 2.86
CA GLN A 21 3.05 7.46 1.54
C GLN A 21 1.56 7.08 1.56
N PHE A 22 0.77 7.75 2.40
CA PHE A 22 -0.68 7.52 2.44
C PHE A 22 -1.41 8.30 1.34
N LEU A 23 -2.35 7.65 0.66
CA LEU A 23 -3.39 8.38 -0.07
C LEU A 23 -4.23 9.20 0.92
N PRO A 24 -4.67 10.43 0.57
CA PRO A 24 -5.39 11.32 1.51
C PRO A 24 -6.66 10.68 2.10
N GLY A 25 -7.41 9.91 1.31
CA GLY A 25 -8.58 9.18 1.78
C GLY A 25 -8.27 8.10 2.82
N THR A 26 -7.12 7.43 2.68
CA THR A 26 -6.64 6.43 3.65
C THR A 26 -6.23 7.09 4.96
N ALA A 27 -5.46 8.17 4.92
CA ALA A 27 -5.06 8.91 6.11
C ALA A 27 -6.28 9.45 6.88
N ALA A 28 -7.27 10.00 6.15
CA ALA A 28 -8.53 10.45 6.73
C ALA A 28 -9.33 9.30 7.39
N GLY A 29 -9.44 8.14 6.73
CA GLY A 29 -10.11 6.96 7.28
C GLY A 29 -9.43 6.39 8.54
N LEU A 30 -8.12 6.61 8.69
CA LEU A 30 -7.35 6.23 9.89
C LEU A 30 -7.36 7.31 10.98
N GLY A 31 -7.87 8.52 10.71
CA GLY A 31 -7.78 9.65 11.63
C GLY A 31 -6.33 10.10 11.91
N VAL A 32 -5.42 9.86 10.97
CA VAL A 32 -3.98 10.10 11.12
C VAL A 32 -3.57 11.35 10.35
N ASN A 33 -2.76 12.21 10.96
CA ASN A 33 -2.05 13.26 10.24
C ASN A 33 -0.85 12.64 9.48
N PRO A 34 -0.87 12.56 8.14
CA PRO A 34 0.19 11.89 7.39
C PRO A 34 1.52 12.67 7.36
N TRP A 35 1.50 13.95 7.74
CA TRP A 35 2.69 14.80 7.85
C TRP A 35 3.41 14.67 9.21
N ASP A 36 2.75 14.09 10.23
CA ASP A 36 3.38 13.71 11.49
C ASP A 36 3.99 12.32 11.31
N PRO A 37 5.34 12.18 11.31
CA PRO A 37 5.98 10.90 11.03
C PRO A 37 5.61 9.80 12.03
N ILE A 38 5.41 10.15 13.30
CA ILE A 38 5.11 9.16 14.34
C ILE A 38 3.68 8.65 14.18
N GLN A 39 2.73 9.56 13.94
CA GLN A 39 1.34 9.15 13.67
C GLN A 39 1.25 8.37 12.36
N ALA A 40 1.94 8.83 11.32
CA ALA A 40 1.96 8.19 10.01
C ALA A 40 2.48 6.74 10.09
N LEU A 41 3.62 6.52 10.74
CA LEU A 41 4.20 5.17 10.90
C LEU A 41 3.31 4.25 11.74
N ARG A 42 2.70 4.76 12.81
CA ARG A 42 1.75 3.97 13.62
C ARG A 42 0.51 3.59 12.81
N GLY A 43 -0.06 4.54 12.09
CA GLY A 43 -1.19 4.28 11.19
C GLY A 43 -0.83 3.26 10.12
N ALA A 44 0.39 3.32 9.58
CA ALA A 44 0.84 2.45 8.51
C ALA A 44 0.96 1.01 9.00
N ALA A 45 1.55 0.83 10.18
CA ALA A 45 1.64 -0.47 10.85
C ALA A 45 0.25 -1.05 11.15
N GLN A 46 -0.69 -0.23 11.65
CA GLN A 46 -2.06 -0.67 11.93
C GLN A 46 -2.82 -1.07 10.66
N LEU A 47 -2.68 -0.29 9.58
CA LEU A 47 -3.29 -0.59 8.30
C LEU A 47 -2.70 -1.85 7.67
N MET A 48 -1.38 -2.01 7.70
CA MET A 48 -0.74 -3.24 7.20
C MET A 48 -1.19 -4.47 8.00
N ALA A 49 -1.30 -4.35 9.33
CA ALA A 49 -1.80 -5.42 10.19
C ALA A 49 -3.28 -5.74 9.94
N SER A 50 -4.11 -4.77 9.56
CA SER A 50 -5.50 -5.03 9.17
C SER A 50 -5.57 -5.75 7.83
N TYR A 51 -4.80 -5.33 6.83
CA TYR A 51 -4.73 -6.02 5.55
C TYR A 51 -4.18 -7.44 5.67
N ALA A 52 -3.09 -7.65 6.42
CA ALA A 52 -2.55 -8.98 6.65
C ALA A 52 -3.60 -9.92 7.25
N ARG A 53 -4.42 -9.44 8.19
CA ARG A 53 -5.54 -10.22 8.74
C ARG A 53 -6.63 -10.47 7.70
N ASN A 54 -7.05 -9.44 6.96
CA ASN A 54 -8.11 -9.56 5.95
C ASN A 54 -7.75 -10.49 4.79
N TYR A 55 -6.46 -10.58 4.45
CA TYR A 55 -5.96 -11.48 3.41
C TYR A 55 -5.40 -12.81 3.97
N GLY A 56 -5.70 -13.16 5.22
CA GLY A 56 -5.34 -14.47 5.78
C GLY A 56 -3.82 -14.72 5.87
N GLY A 57 -3.02 -13.68 6.08
CA GLY A 57 -1.57 -13.75 6.13
C GLY A 57 -0.87 -13.65 4.76
N ASP A 58 -1.62 -13.44 3.68
CA ASP A 58 -1.03 -13.17 2.35
C ASP A 58 -0.49 -11.72 2.29
N TYR A 59 0.79 -11.58 2.68
CA TYR A 59 1.47 -10.29 2.72
C TYR A 59 1.61 -9.64 1.34
N ALA A 60 1.67 -10.41 0.25
CA ALA A 60 1.72 -9.84 -1.10
C ALA A 60 0.41 -9.10 -1.41
N LYS A 61 -0.75 -9.69 -1.09
CA LYS A 61 -2.05 -9.01 -1.22
C LYS A 61 -2.18 -7.83 -0.27
N ALA A 62 -1.64 -7.93 0.95
CA ALA A 62 -1.64 -6.82 1.89
C ALA A 62 -0.84 -5.61 1.38
N LEU A 63 0.36 -5.85 0.85
CA LEU A 63 1.20 -4.83 0.21
C LEU A 63 0.51 -4.23 -1.02
N ALA A 64 -0.10 -5.08 -1.85
CA ALA A 64 -0.86 -4.62 -3.00
C ALA A 64 -2.03 -3.71 -2.61
N ALA A 65 -2.78 -4.07 -1.56
CA ALA A 65 -3.88 -3.27 -1.05
C ALA A 65 -3.38 -1.97 -0.38
N TYR A 66 -2.22 -1.99 0.25
CA TYR A 66 -1.61 -0.81 0.84
C TYR A 66 -1.19 0.21 -0.23
N ASN A 67 -0.56 -0.24 -1.31
CA ASN A 67 -0.10 0.63 -2.40
C ASN A 67 -1.22 1.04 -3.35
N GLY A 68 -2.04 0.09 -3.80
CA GLY A 68 -3.04 0.29 -4.86
C GLY A 68 -4.49 0.30 -4.39
N GLY A 69 -4.75 0.08 -3.10
CA GLY A 69 -6.10 -0.08 -2.54
C GLY A 69 -6.66 -1.50 -2.69
N SER A 70 -7.56 -1.90 -1.78
CA SER A 70 -8.19 -3.23 -1.80
C SER A 70 -9.01 -3.51 -3.07
N GLY A 71 -9.58 -2.47 -3.68
CA GLY A 71 -10.28 -2.55 -4.96
C GLY A 71 -9.37 -3.01 -6.11
N THR A 72 -8.10 -2.60 -6.11
CA THR A 72 -7.11 -3.06 -7.10
C THR A 72 -6.80 -4.54 -6.95
N VAL A 73 -6.71 -5.03 -5.71
CA VAL A 73 -6.54 -6.47 -5.43
C VAL A 73 -7.77 -7.25 -5.89
N GLN A 74 -8.97 -6.76 -5.56
CA GLN A 74 -10.22 -7.39 -5.97
C GLN A 74 -10.35 -7.47 -7.50
N TYR A 75 -10.05 -6.36 -8.18
CA TYR A 75 -10.03 -6.32 -9.64
C TYR A 75 -9.06 -7.35 -10.21
N ALA A 76 -7.82 -7.39 -9.71
CA ALA A 76 -6.79 -8.28 -10.21
C ALA A 76 -7.12 -9.76 -10.00
N VAL A 77 -7.69 -10.11 -8.84
CA VAL A 77 -8.19 -11.47 -8.55
C VAL A 77 -9.35 -11.84 -9.49
N ASN A 78 -10.27 -10.90 -9.76
CA ASN A 78 -11.38 -11.16 -10.68
C ASN A 78 -10.91 -11.32 -12.14
N ALA A 79 -9.93 -10.52 -12.57
CA ALA A 79 -9.45 -10.49 -13.95
C ALA A 79 -8.51 -11.66 -14.29
N CYS A 80 -7.61 -12.03 -13.39
CA CYS A 80 -6.58 -13.05 -13.63
C CYS A 80 -6.79 -14.35 -12.81
N GLY A 81 -7.76 -14.38 -11.90
CA GLY A 81 -7.94 -15.46 -10.94
C GLY A 81 -6.96 -15.40 -9.77
N ALA A 82 -7.29 -16.08 -8.67
CA ALA A 82 -6.51 -16.04 -7.43
C ALA A 82 -5.07 -16.55 -7.56
N ALA A 83 -4.77 -17.41 -8.54
CA ALA A 83 -3.42 -17.93 -8.79
C ALA A 83 -2.52 -16.95 -9.58
N ASN A 84 -3.11 -16.13 -10.47
CA ASN A 84 -2.36 -15.27 -11.38
C ASN A 84 -2.63 -13.78 -11.17
N TRP A 85 -3.33 -13.40 -10.08
CA TRP A 85 -3.76 -12.03 -9.79
C TRP A 85 -2.64 -11.00 -9.95
N MET A 86 -1.40 -11.34 -9.58
CA MET A 86 -0.24 -10.45 -9.68
C MET A 86 0.06 -9.98 -11.12
N ASN A 87 -0.35 -10.74 -12.14
CA ASN A 87 -0.20 -10.37 -13.55
C ASN A 87 -1.16 -9.25 -13.97
N CYS A 88 -2.32 -9.15 -13.30
CA CYS A 88 -3.34 -8.13 -13.53
C CYS A 88 -3.15 -6.89 -12.64
N LEU A 89 -2.10 -6.82 -11.82
CA LEU A 89 -1.78 -5.61 -11.08
C LEU A 89 -1.15 -4.54 -11.99
N PRO A 90 -1.44 -3.25 -11.72
CA PRO A 90 -0.66 -2.15 -12.26
C PRO A 90 0.84 -2.36 -12.01
N TYR A 91 1.68 -1.91 -12.96
CA TYR A 91 3.13 -2.06 -12.87
C TYR A 91 3.68 -1.49 -11.56
N GLU A 92 3.22 -0.30 -11.15
CA GLU A 92 3.65 0.37 -9.91
C GLU A 92 3.40 -0.51 -8.68
N THR A 93 2.20 -1.07 -8.53
CA THR A 93 1.83 -1.92 -7.39
C THR A 93 2.59 -3.24 -7.39
N ARG A 94 2.83 -3.84 -8.56
CA ARG A 94 3.63 -5.05 -8.67
C ARG A 94 5.09 -4.80 -8.31
N HIS A 95 5.64 -3.68 -8.78
CA HIS A 95 7.00 -3.25 -8.47
C HIS A 95 7.17 -2.95 -6.98
N TYR A 96 6.19 -2.30 -6.35
CA TYR A 96 6.14 -2.07 -4.91
C TYR A 96 6.28 -3.37 -4.10
N ILE A 97 5.53 -4.41 -4.49
CA ILE A 97 5.62 -5.74 -3.85
C ILE A 97 7.03 -6.31 -3.98
N TYR A 98 7.61 -6.29 -5.19
CA TYR A 98 8.96 -6.81 -5.43
C TYR A 98 10.04 -6.08 -4.62
N VAL A 99 9.97 -4.75 -4.55
CA VAL A 99 10.92 -3.93 -3.78
C VAL A 99 10.89 -4.29 -2.29
N ILE A 100 9.70 -4.54 -1.73
CA ILE A 100 9.55 -4.82 -0.29
C ILE A 100 9.82 -6.28 0.04
N MET A 101 9.35 -7.22 -0.79
CA MET A 101 9.50 -8.66 -0.52
C MET A 101 10.86 -9.21 -0.96
N GLY A 102 11.60 -8.52 -1.83
CA GLY A 102 12.91 -8.96 -2.31
C GLY A 102 12.85 -10.22 -3.19
N ILE A 103 11.73 -10.44 -3.87
CA ILE A 103 11.49 -11.54 -4.83
C ILE A 103 11.42 -10.99 -6.26
#